data_AF-A0A368F3V1-F1
#
_entry.id   AF-A0A368F3V1-F1
#
_cell.length_a   1.000
_cell.length_b   1.000
_cell.length_c   1.000
_cell.angle_alpha   90.00
_cell.angle_beta   90.00
_cell.angle_gamma   90.00
#
_symmetry.space_group_name_H-M   'P 1'
#
loop_
_entity.id
_entity.type
_entity.pdbx_description
1 polymer ?
#
loop_
_entity_poly.entity_id
_entity_poly.type
_entity_poly.pdbx_seq_one_letter_code
_entity_poly.pdbx_strand_id
1 'polypeptide(L)' 'MIHRLLYKFLCKMGDRIVYPILPPFAKPLWNHPAGPKTVFFWGPTIKWGLVIAGLADLSRPANKLSVYQVR' A
#
# COMPACT_ATOMS: atom_id res chain seq x y z
N MET A 1 5.34 2.91 23.01
CA MET A 1 6.80 2.71 22.83
C MET A 1 7.12 1.60 21.82
N ILE A 2 6.43 0.45 21.88
CA ILE A 2 6.62 -0.72 20.99
C ILE A 2 6.43 -0.41 19.49
N HIS A 3 5.42 0.40 19.12
CA HIS A 3 5.14 0.69 17.70
C HIS A 3 6.29 1.43 16.98
N ARG A 4 7.02 2.32 17.69
CA ARG A 4 8.18 3.03 17.12
C ARG A 4 9.37 2.09 16.93
N LEU A 5 9.54 1.13 17.83
CA LEU A 5 10.60 0.12 17.73
C LEU A 5 10.32 -0.83 16.58
N LEU A 6 9.08 -1.31 16.47
CA LEU A 6 8.63 -2.14 15.36
C LEU A 6 8.80 -1.42 14.02
N TYR A 7 8.36 -0.15 13.93
CA TYR A 7 8.54 0.67 12.74
C TYR A 7 10.01 0.82 12.34
N LYS A 8 10.88 1.16 13.29
CA LYS A 8 12.32 1.31 13.03
C LYS A 8 12.97 -0.01 12.62
N PHE A 9 12.55 -1.13 13.21
CA PHE A 9 13.01 -2.46 12.86
C PHE A 9 12.61 -2.83 11.42
N LEU A 10 11.33 -2.67 11.08
CA LEU A 10 10.81 -2.95 9.74
C LEU A 10 11.47 -2.07 8.67
N CYS A 11 11.63 -0.77 8.94
CA CYS A 11 12.32 0.12 8.03
C CYS A 11 13.77 -0.31 7.79
N LYS A 12 14.50 -0.67 8.87
CA LYS A 12 15.90 -1.11 8.78
C LYS A 12 16.05 -2.44 8.04
N MET A 13 15.09 -3.36 8.18
CA MET A 13 15.05 -4.59 7.41
C MET A 13 14.75 -4.33 5.93
N GLY A 14 13.74 -3.51 5.63
CA GLY A 14 13.40 -3.11 4.26
C GLY A 14 14.56 -2.41 3.57
N ASP A 15 15.29 -1.55 4.27
CA ASP A 15 16.49 -0.89 3.75
C ASP A 15 17.60 -1.86 3.36
N ARG A 16 17.86 -2.90 4.17
CA ARG A 16 18.91 -3.87 3.82
C ARG A 16 18.56 -4.72 2.60
N ILE A 17 17.28 -5.03 2.40
CA ILE A 17 16.85 -5.96 1.36
C ILE A 17 16.56 -5.22 0.05
N VAL A 18 15.85 -4.09 0.12
CA VAL A 18 15.31 -3.41 -1.06
C VAL A 18 16.29 -2.37 -1.63
N TYR A 19 17.04 -1.66 -0.77
CA TYR A 19 18.03 -0.66 -1.21
C TYR A 19 19.11 -1.16 -2.18
N PRO A 20 19.70 -2.37 -2.03
CA PRO A 20 20.69 -2.87 -2.99
C PRO A 20 20.09 -3.27 -4.33
N ILE A 21 18.79 -3.59 -4.37
CA ILE A 21 18.07 -4.03 -5.59
C ILE A 21 17.49 -2.82 -6.35
N LEU A 22 17.40 -1.66 -5.70
CA LEU A 22 16.78 -0.46 -6.27
C LEU A 22 17.63 0.16 -7.41
N PRO A 23 17.04 0.37 -8.61
CA PRO A 23 17.71 1.10 -9.68
C PRO A 23 17.96 2.57 -9.29
N PRO A 24 18.96 3.24 -9.89
CA PRO A 24 19.44 4.55 -9.45
C PRO A 24 18.36 5.64 -9.42
N PHE A 25 17.37 5.59 -10.31
CA PHE A 25 16.26 6.54 -10.36
C PHE A 25 15.23 6.36 -9.23
N ALA A 26 15.16 5.17 -8.61
CA ALA A 26 14.18 4.87 -7.56
C ALA A 26 14.73 5.10 -6.15
N LYS A 27 16.05 5.26 -6.00
CA LYS A 27 16.72 5.58 -4.72
C LYS A 27 16.25 6.92 -4.11
N PRO A 28 16.07 8.01 -4.89
CA PRO A 28 15.54 9.26 -4.35
C PRO A 28 14.12 9.12 -3.77
N LEU A 29 13.25 8.34 -4.42
CA LEU A 29 11.89 8.08 -3.95
C LEU A 29 11.89 7.25 -2.65
N TRP A 30 12.82 6.30 -2.54
CA TRP A 30 12.98 5.48 -1.34
C TRP A 30 13.51 6.27 -0.13
N ASN A 31 14.35 7.26 -0.36
CA ASN A 31 14.92 8.14 0.67
C ASN A 31 14.03 9.34 1.01
N HIS A 32 12.93 9.57 0.27
CA HIS A 32 12.04 10.70 0.49
C HIS A 32 11.33 10.61 1.86
N PRO A 33 11.17 11.72 2.60
CA PRO A 33 10.51 11.72 3.92
C PRO A 33 9.05 11.25 3.90
N ALA A 34 8.38 11.32 2.74
CA ALA A 34 7.05 10.73 2.49
C ALA A 34 7.10 9.52 1.54
N GLY A 35 8.22 8.79 1.51
CA GLY A 35 8.43 7.65 0.64
C GLY A 35 7.69 6.37 1.08
N PRO A 36 7.96 5.23 0.42
CA PRO A 36 7.29 3.94 0.64
C PRO A 36 7.42 3.36 2.05
N LYS A 37 8.26 3.95 2.91
CA LYS A 37 8.38 3.54 4.32
C LYS A 37 7.31 4.17 5.20
N THR A 38 6.56 5.16 4.70
CA THR A 38 5.69 6.03 5.51
C THR A 38 4.21 5.86 5.20
N VAL A 39 3.37 6.17 6.18
CA VAL A 39 1.91 6.12 6.04
C VAL A 39 1.39 7.13 5.01
N PHE A 40 2.10 8.24 4.78
CA PHE A 40 1.72 9.24 3.78
C PHE A 40 1.71 8.69 2.35
N PHE A 41 2.55 7.70 2.05
CA PHE A 41 2.53 7.00 0.77
C PHE A 41 1.42 5.95 0.73
N TRP A 42 1.32 5.12 1.76
CA TRP A 42 0.38 3.99 1.77
C TRP A 42 -1.08 4.40 1.96
N GLY A 43 -1.38 5.48 2.69
CA GLY A 43 -2.75 5.94 2.93
C GLY A 43 -3.50 6.24 1.62
N PRO A 44 -2.99 7.14 0.76
CA PRO A 44 -3.56 7.38 -0.57
C PRO A 44 -3.57 6.12 -1.44
N THR A 45 -2.50 5.31 -1.39
CA THR A 45 -2.38 4.08 -2.20
C THR A 45 -3.49 3.08 -1.89
N ILE A 46 -3.78 2.85 -0.60
CA ILE A 46 -4.86 1.95 -0.18
C ILE A 46 -6.23 2.51 -0.57
N LYS A 47 -6.43 3.83 -0.43
CA LYS A 47 -7.69 4.47 -0.85
C LYS A 47 -7.96 4.23 -2.34
N TRP A 48 -6.98 4.46 -3.21
CA TRP A 48 -7.12 4.17 -4.63
C TRP A 48 -7.25 2.68 -4.92
N GLY A 49 -6.55 1.82 -4.17
CA GLY A 49 -6.71 0.36 -4.26
C GLY A 49 -8.14 -0.10 -3.99
N LEU A 50 -8.82 0.49 -3.00
CA LEU A 50 -10.24 0.21 -2.73
C LEU A 50 -11.16 0.66 -3.86
N VAL A 51 -10.88 1.81 -4.49
CA VAL A 51 -11.64 2.28 -5.66
C VAL A 51 -11.52 1.28 -6.81
N ILE A 52 -10.30 0.83 -7.11
CA ILE A 52 -10.05 -0.16 -8.16
C ILE A 52 -10.73 -1.49 -7.83
N ALA A 53 -10.67 -1.94 -6.58
CA ALA A 53 -11.36 -3.15 -6.14
C ALA A 53 -12.89 -3.03 -6.29
N GLY A 54 -13.46 -1.86 -5.98
CA GLY A 54 -14.88 -1.57 -6.20
C GLY A 54 -15.27 -1.59 -7.68
N LEU A 55 -14.41 -1.05 -8.56
CA LEU A 55 -14.62 -1.13 -10.01
C LEU A 55 -14.55 -2.58 -10.53
N ALA A 56 -13.62 -3.37 -10.02
CA ALA A 56 -13.52 -4.79 -10.37
C ALA A 56 -14.75 -5.60 -9.89
N ASP A 57 -15.31 -5.26 -8.72
CA ASP A 57 -16.51 -5.92 -8.18
C ASP A 57 -17.78 -5.64 -9.02
N LEU A 58 -17.80 -4.58 -9.84
CA LEU A 58 -18.91 -4.32 -10.79
C LEU A 58 -19.08 -5.43 -11.84
N SER A 59 -18.04 -6.22 -12.10
CA SER A 59 -18.10 -7.35 -13.05
C SER A 59 -18.74 -8.60 -12.45
N ARG A 60 -19.16 -8.56 -11.17
CA ARG A 60 -19.70 -9.72 -10.46
C ARG A 60 -21.14 -10.01 -10.92
N PRO A 61 -21.47 -11.26 -11.29
CA PRO A 61 -22.79 -11.60 -11.81
C PRO A 61 -23.88 -11.42 -10.74
N ALA A 62 -25.05 -10.92 -11.14
CA ALA A 62 -26.13 -10.49 -10.25
C ALA A 62 -26.68 -11.60 -9.33
N ASN A 63 -26.47 -12.87 -9.67
CA ASN A 63 -26.83 -14.03 -8.84
C ASN A 63 -25.90 -14.28 -7.64
N LYS A 64 -24.76 -13.56 -7.57
CA LYS A 64 -23.81 -13.60 -6.44
C LYS A 64 -23.86 -12.32 -5.58
N LEU A 65 -24.77 -11.39 -5.90
CA LEU A 65 -25.02 -10.19 -5.12
C LEU A 65 -25.99 -10.51 -4.00
N SER A 66 -25.74 -9.95 -2.81
CA SER A 66 -26.69 -10.07 -1.70
C SER A 66 -27.97 -9.29 -2.04
N VAL A 67 -29.12 -9.75 -1.52
CA VAL A 67 -30.44 -9.14 -1.79
C VAL A 67 -30.49 -7.63 -1.46
N TYR A 68 -29.61 -7.17 -0.56
CA TYR A 68 -29.49 -5.77 -0.15
C TYR A 68 -28.56 -4.91 -1.02
N GLN A 69 -27.76 -5.50 -1.92
CA GLN A 69 -26.86 -4.77 -2.82
C GLN A 69 -27.52 -4.35 -4.14
N VAL A 70 -28.73 -4.84 -4.40
CA VAL A 70 -29.50 -4.64 -5.65
C VAL A 70 -30.70 -3.68 -5.45
N ARG A 71 -30.92 -3.19 -4.23
CA ARG A 71 -31.89 -2.12 -3.93
C ARG A 71 -31.15 -0.82 -3.71
#